data_AF-A0A3M8SR47-F1
#
_entry.id   AF-A0A3M8SR47-F1
#
_cell.length_a   1.000
_cell.length_b   1.000
_cell.length_c   1.000
_cell.angle_alpha   90.00
_cell.angle_beta   90.00
_cell.angle_gamma   90.00
#
_symmetry.space_group_name_H-M   'P 1'
#
loop_
_entity.id
_entity.type
_entity.pdbx_description
1 polymer ?
#
loop_
_entity_poly.entity_id
_entity_poly.type
_entity_poly.pdbx_seq_one_letter_code
_entity_poly.pdbx_strand_id
1 'polypeptide(L)'
;MTTLVTAAELAELAEQIHLAIQERGGERPPLDVEFVSLAGYFSVEVTKGGFAQLLYNLQGEYLGEIEQMLVAAPAPVAHAHYAQAIRACLDVTEDYQAFLASDYLEPNALRDTLHGISVAYFSTRVEFLSEMQDFIQRTLGAVHEWVQAPADS
;
A
#
# COMPACT_ATOMS: atom_id res chain seq x y z
N MET A 1 -8.54 -24.11 11.38
CA MET A 1 -7.52 -23.79 10.36
C MET A 1 -7.97 -22.50 9.73
N THR A 2 -7.28 -21.39 10.01
CA THR A 2 -7.61 -20.10 9.41
C THR A 2 -6.94 -20.02 8.06
N THR A 3 -7.72 -19.86 7.00
CA THR A 3 -7.20 -19.75 5.62
C THR A 3 -6.43 -18.44 5.49
N LEU A 4 -5.24 -18.49 4.88
CA LEU A 4 -4.47 -17.30 4.57
C LEU A 4 -5.16 -16.54 3.43
N VAL A 5 -5.21 -15.21 3.55
CA VAL A 5 -5.72 -14.34 2.47
C VAL A 5 -4.61 -14.22 1.42
N THR A 6 -4.96 -14.50 0.18
CA THR A 6 -4.05 -14.44 -0.96
C THR A 6 -3.94 -13.01 -1.50
N ALA A 7 -2.91 -12.75 -2.31
CA ALA A 7 -2.74 -11.45 -2.96
C ALA A 7 -3.89 -11.11 -3.90
N ALA A 8 -4.46 -12.13 -4.56
CA ALA A 8 -5.60 -11.98 -5.44
C ALA A 8 -6.85 -11.56 -4.65
N GLU A 9 -7.13 -12.23 -3.53
CA GLU A 9 -8.26 -11.87 -2.65
C GLU A 9 -8.10 -10.48 -2.05
N LEU A 10 -6.90 -10.08 -1.63
CA LEU A 10 -6.67 -8.73 -1.12
C LEU A 10 -6.87 -7.67 -2.21
N ALA A 11 -6.41 -7.93 -3.44
CA ALA A 11 -6.63 -7.04 -4.57
C ALA A 11 -8.12 -6.91 -4.91
N GLU A 12 -8.86 -8.02 -4.89
CA GLU A 12 -10.30 -8.03 -5.11
C GLU A 12 -11.05 -7.24 -4.03
N LEU A 13 -10.68 -7.40 -2.76
CA LEU A 13 -11.24 -6.60 -1.67
C LEU A 13 -10.98 -5.11 -1.84
N ALA A 14 -9.76 -4.73 -2.22
CA ALA A 14 -9.41 -3.34 -2.47
C ALA A 14 -10.23 -2.73 -3.63
N GLU A 15 -10.49 -3.52 -4.69
CA GLU A 15 -11.36 -3.13 -5.80
C GLU A 15 -12.81 -2.97 -5.37
N GLN A 16 -13.35 -3.90 -4.58
CA GLN A 16 -14.71 -3.81 -4.02
C GLN A 16 -14.88 -2.55 -3.15
N ILE A 17 -13.90 -2.24 -2.31
CA ILE A 17 -13.89 -1.02 -1.50
C ILE A 17 -13.87 0.22 -2.40
N HIS A 18 -13.03 0.23 -3.44
CA HIS A 18 -12.96 1.35 -4.38
C HIS A 18 -14.29 1.60 -5.09
N LEU A 19 -14.95 0.54 -5.58
CA LEU A 19 -16.27 0.63 -6.20
C LEU A 19 -17.32 1.16 -5.21
N ALA A 20 -17.33 0.65 -3.98
CA ALA A 20 -18.25 1.14 -2.95
C ALA A 20 -18.02 2.63 -2.62
N ILE A 21 -16.78 3.12 -2.59
CA ILE A 21 -16.48 4.56 -2.44
C ILE A 21 -17.12 5.36 -3.59
N GLN A 22 -17.02 4.88 -4.83
CA GLN A 22 -17.60 5.56 -5.99
C GLN A 22 -19.13 5.59 -5.92
N GLU A 23 -19.76 4.47 -5.56
CA GLU A 23 -21.22 4.38 -5.40
C GLU A 23 -21.75 5.28 -4.28
N ARG A 24 -20.96 5.48 -3.23
CA ARG A 24 -21.24 6.39 -2.10
C ARG A 24 -20.83 7.84 -2.35
N GLY A 25 -20.55 8.21 -3.60
CA GLY A 25 -20.23 9.59 -3.96
C GLY A 25 -18.92 10.13 -3.36
N GLY A 26 -17.96 9.24 -3.07
CA GLY A 26 -16.67 9.61 -2.46
C GLY A 26 -16.69 9.65 -0.93
N GLU A 27 -17.71 9.07 -0.28
CA GLU A 27 -17.72 8.88 1.17
C GLU A 27 -16.44 8.14 1.62
N ARG A 28 -15.75 8.70 2.62
CA ARG A 28 -14.55 8.08 3.17
C ARG A 28 -14.95 6.86 4.01
N PRO A 29 -14.38 5.68 3.75
CA PRO A 29 -14.67 4.49 4.54
C PRO A 29 -14.13 4.62 5.98
N PRO A 30 -14.59 3.77 6.91
CA PRO A 30 -13.91 3.55 8.17
C PRO A 30 -12.42 3.27 7.97
N LEU A 31 -11.59 3.69 8.93
CA LEU A 31 -10.13 3.67 8.79
C LEU A 31 -9.57 2.26 8.55
N ASP A 32 -10.16 1.25 9.18
CA ASP A 32 -9.78 -0.14 9.01
C ASP A 32 -10.11 -0.69 7.62
N VAL A 33 -11.23 -0.26 7.03
CA VAL A 33 -11.61 -0.56 5.63
C VAL A 33 -10.69 0.18 4.66
N GLU A 34 -10.38 1.45 4.92
CA GLU A 34 -9.40 2.23 4.16
C GLU A 34 -8.02 1.53 4.13
N PHE A 35 -7.57 1.04 5.28
CA PHE A 35 -6.30 0.34 5.41
C PHE A 35 -6.25 -0.98 4.62
N VAL A 36 -7.38 -1.70 4.48
CA VAL A 36 -7.43 -2.89 3.62
C VAL A 36 -7.25 -2.50 2.15
N SER A 37 -7.88 -1.40 1.71
CA SER A 37 -7.69 -0.89 0.35
C SER A 37 -6.24 -0.47 0.09
N LEU A 38 -5.65 0.29 1.01
CA LEU A 38 -4.24 0.72 0.93
C LEU A 38 -3.27 -0.47 0.98
N ALA A 39 -3.57 -1.52 1.75
CA ALA A 39 -2.77 -2.73 1.76
C ALA A 39 -2.80 -3.46 0.41
N GLY A 40 -3.97 -3.55 -0.23
CA GLY A 40 -4.08 -4.10 -1.58
C GLY A 40 -3.27 -3.30 -2.59
N TYR A 41 -3.38 -1.97 -2.56
CA TYR A 41 -2.59 -1.08 -3.40
C TYR A 41 -1.08 -1.24 -3.16
N PHE A 42 -0.64 -1.16 -1.90
CA PHE A 42 0.76 -1.38 -1.51
C PHE A 42 1.29 -2.73 -2.02
N SER A 43 0.53 -3.80 -1.79
CA SER A 43 0.91 -5.16 -2.20
C SER A 43 1.11 -5.25 -3.71
N VAL A 44 0.20 -4.66 -4.50
CA VAL A 44 0.26 -4.69 -5.97
C VAL A 44 1.45 -3.89 -6.49
N GLU A 45 1.60 -2.64 -6.03
CA GLU A 45 2.63 -1.73 -6.53
C GLU A 45 4.03 -2.21 -6.17
N VAL A 46 4.24 -2.60 -4.91
CA VAL A 46 5.54 -3.09 -4.45
C VAL A 46 5.88 -4.39 -5.16
N THR A 47 4.95 -5.33 -5.34
CA THR A 47 5.22 -6.59 -6.03
C THR A 47 5.57 -6.38 -7.51
N LYS A 48 4.92 -5.43 -8.20
CA LYS A 48 5.11 -5.21 -9.64
C LYS A 48 6.38 -4.41 -9.97
N GLY A 49 6.69 -3.37 -9.19
CA GLY A 49 7.82 -2.48 -9.49
C GLY A 49 8.54 -1.92 -8.28
N GLY A 50 8.31 -2.51 -7.10
CA GLY A 50 8.99 -2.11 -5.87
C GLY A 50 8.52 -0.77 -5.32
N PHE A 51 9.29 -0.25 -4.36
CA PHE A 51 9.03 1.05 -3.74
C PHE A 51 9.14 2.22 -4.72
N ALA A 52 9.94 2.08 -5.79
CA ALA A 52 10.02 3.09 -6.84
C ALA A 52 8.67 3.28 -7.54
N GLN A 53 8.04 2.18 -7.95
CA GLN A 53 6.74 2.23 -8.61
C GLN A 53 5.65 2.74 -7.65
N LEU A 54 5.63 2.24 -6.41
CA LEU A 54 4.70 2.71 -5.38
C LEU A 54 4.77 4.24 -5.20
N LEU A 55 5.97 4.77 -4.94
CA LEU A 55 6.14 6.18 -4.63
C LEU A 55 5.93 7.10 -5.84
N TYR A 56 6.25 6.61 -7.04
CA TYR A 56 5.94 7.30 -8.28
C TYR A 56 4.44 7.38 -8.52
N ASN A 57 3.71 6.28 -8.34
CA ASN A 57 2.26 6.25 -8.59
C ASN A 57 1.44 6.98 -7.54
N LEU A 58 1.93 7.04 -6.29
CA LEU A 58 1.29 7.81 -5.22
C LEU A 58 1.42 9.32 -5.40
N GLN A 59 2.44 9.81 -6.12
CA GLN A 59 2.66 11.25 -6.32
C GLN A 59 2.67 12.09 -5.02
N GLY A 60 3.11 11.48 -3.91
CA GLY A 60 3.13 12.10 -2.59
C GLY A 60 1.82 12.00 -1.80
N GLU A 61 0.77 11.44 -2.38
CA GLU A 61 -0.50 11.17 -1.71
C GLU A 61 -0.43 9.88 -0.87
N TYR A 62 -1.27 9.80 0.17
CA TYR A 62 -1.44 8.62 1.03
C TYR A 62 -0.17 8.10 1.73
N LEU A 63 0.94 8.84 1.71
CA LEU A 63 2.19 8.37 2.32
C LEU A 63 2.04 8.15 3.83
N GLY A 64 1.42 9.12 4.51
CA GLY A 64 1.15 9.01 5.95
C GLY A 64 0.13 7.93 6.28
N GLU A 65 -0.88 7.74 5.43
CA GLU A 65 -1.90 6.71 5.58
C GLU A 65 -1.32 5.30 5.38
N ILE A 66 -0.39 5.11 4.44
CA ILE A 66 0.33 3.85 4.28
C ILE A 66 1.21 3.57 5.50
N GLU A 67 1.93 4.56 6.03
CA GLU A 67 2.69 4.37 7.28
C GLU A 67 1.77 3.95 8.44
N GLN A 68 0.65 4.64 8.62
CA GLN A 68 -0.34 4.30 9.65
C GLN A 68 -0.91 2.90 9.46
N MET A 69 -1.21 2.51 8.22
CA MET A 69 -1.68 1.16 7.88
C MET A 69 -0.62 0.11 8.24
N LEU A 70 0.65 0.31 7.89
CA LEU A 70 1.73 -0.62 8.19
C LEU A 70 1.96 -0.79 9.70
N VAL A 71 1.76 0.28 10.48
CA VAL A 71 1.80 0.26 11.95
C VAL A 71 0.58 -0.44 12.54
N ALA A 72 -0.61 -0.19 12.01
CA ALA A 72 -1.86 -0.77 12.49
C ALA A 72 -2.01 -2.26 12.15
N ALA A 73 -1.40 -2.68 11.03
CA ALA A 73 -1.39 -4.04 10.48
C ALA A 73 -0.18 -4.87 10.92
N PRO A 74 0.38 -4.57 12.10
CA PRO A 74 1.80 -4.76 12.47
C PRO A 74 2.67 -5.47 11.43
N ALA A 75 3.05 -4.75 10.37
CA ALA A 75 3.89 -5.27 9.29
C ALA A 75 5.34 -4.76 9.40
N PRO A 76 6.14 -5.23 10.38
CA PRO A 76 7.43 -4.62 10.73
C PRO A 76 8.46 -4.63 9.61
N VAL A 77 8.50 -5.68 8.77
CA VAL A 77 9.48 -5.78 7.68
C VAL A 77 9.09 -4.83 6.55
N ALA A 78 7.83 -4.86 6.11
CA ALA A 78 7.31 -3.90 5.13
C ALA A 78 7.46 -2.46 5.63
N HIS A 79 7.12 -2.19 6.89
CA HIS A 79 7.26 -0.87 7.52
C HIS A 79 8.71 -0.38 7.53
N ALA A 80 9.66 -1.22 7.93
CA ALA A 80 11.07 -0.83 7.99
C ALA A 80 11.61 -0.42 6.60
N HIS A 81 11.24 -1.14 5.54
CA HIS A 81 11.69 -0.84 4.19
C HIS A 81 10.93 0.33 3.57
N TYR A 82 9.64 0.47 3.87
CA TYR A 82 8.87 1.65 3.50
C TYR A 82 9.47 2.92 4.12
N ALA A 83 9.78 2.91 5.41
CA ALA A 83 10.43 4.03 6.09
C ALA A 83 11.82 4.35 5.50
N GLN A 84 12.59 3.35 5.07
CA GLN A 84 13.84 3.57 4.34
C GLN A 84 13.61 4.25 2.98
N ALA A 85 12.60 3.81 2.23
CA ALA A 85 12.23 4.40 0.95
C ALA A 85 11.80 5.87 1.10
N ILE A 86 10.96 6.16 2.11
CA ILE A 86 10.56 7.54 2.43
C ILE A 86 11.77 8.40 2.81
N ARG A 87 12.69 7.89 3.65
CA ARG A 87 13.92 8.62 3.98
C ARG A 87 14.76 8.93 2.75
N ALA A 88 14.93 7.97 1.84
CA ALA A 88 15.66 8.21 0.59
C ALA A 88 15.04 9.34 -0.26
N CYS A 89 13.71 9.44 -0.29
CA CYS A 89 13.02 10.56 -0.96
C CYS A 89 13.19 11.90 -0.23
N LEU A 90 13.34 11.90 1.09
CA LEU A 90 13.45 13.12 1.90
C LEU A 90 14.89 13.61 2.03
N ASP A 91 15.89 12.73 1.93
CA ASP A 91 17.31 13.07 2.04
C ASP A 91 17.73 14.12 1.01
N VAL A 92 17.16 14.08 -0.20
CA VAL A 92 17.31 15.10 -1.23
C VAL A 92 15.94 15.38 -1.87
N THR A 93 15.18 16.30 -1.28
CA THR A 93 13.81 16.62 -1.74
C THR A 93 13.76 17.04 -3.21
N GLU A 94 14.78 17.73 -3.72
CA GLU A 94 14.87 18.13 -5.13
C GLU A 94 14.92 16.91 -6.06
N ASP A 95 15.67 15.86 -5.69
CA ASP A 95 15.76 14.63 -6.47
C ASP A 95 14.42 13.88 -6.49
N TYR A 96 13.67 13.93 -5.37
CA TYR A 96 12.34 13.34 -5.32
C TYR A 96 11.35 14.09 -6.21
N GLN A 97 11.36 15.43 -6.20
CA GLN A 97 10.52 16.22 -7.10
C GLN A 97 10.89 16.00 -8.57
N ALA A 98 12.19 15.92 -8.89
CA ALA A 98 12.66 15.59 -10.23
C ALA A 98 12.24 14.18 -10.66
N PHE A 99 12.29 13.20 -9.75
CA PHE A 99 11.79 11.86 -9.99
C PHE A 99 10.28 11.84 -10.32
N LEU A 100 9.46 12.52 -9.52
CA LEU A 100 8.01 12.60 -9.77
C LEU A 100 7.65 13.30 -11.10
N ALA A 101 8.47 14.26 -11.53
CA ALA A 101 8.27 14.99 -12.78
C ALA A 101 8.86 14.29 -14.02
N SER A 102 9.70 13.27 -13.83
CA SER A 102 10.37 12.54 -14.91
C SER A 102 9.46 11.48 -15.56
N ASP A 103 9.83 10.99 -16.74
CA ASP A 103 9.29 9.72 -17.24
C ASP A 103 9.90 8.59 -16.40
N TYR A 104 9.05 7.74 -15.81
CA TYR A 104 9.45 6.63 -14.95
C TYR A 104 10.54 5.73 -15.57
N LEU A 105 10.58 5.60 -16.90
CA LEU A 105 11.56 4.76 -17.60
C LEU A 105 12.93 5.43 -17.74
N GLU A 106 13.04 6.74 -17.57
CA GLU A 106 14.31 7.47 -17.68
C GLU A 106 15.27 7.13 -16.53
N PRO A 107 16.60 7.10 -16.79
CA PRO A 107 17.58 6.90 -15.73
C PRO A 107 17.46 7.94 -14.62
N ASN A 108 17.37 7.48 -13.37
CA ASN A 108 17.21 8.34 -12.21
C ASN A 108 17.87 7.70 -10.98
N ALA A 109 18.75 8.44 -10.30
CA ALA A 109 19.53 7.92 -9.17
C ALA A 109 18.67 7.56 -7.95
N LEU A 110 17.60 8.32 -7.69
CA LEU A 110 16.65 7.99 -6.63
C LEU A 110 15.88 6.72 -6.98
N ARG A 111 15.44 6.55 -8.23
CA ARG A 111 14.79 5.30 -8.69
C ARG A 111 15.71 4.09 -8.48
N ASP A 112 16.99 4.21 -8.80
CA ASP A 112 17.96 3.13 -8.62
C ASP A 112 18.18 2.80 -7.12
N THR A 113 18.17 3.83 -6.26
CA THR A 113 18.22 3.68 -4.80
C THR A 113 16.99 2.95 -4.26
N LEU A 114 15.79 3.36 -4.69
CA LEU A 114 14.52 2.74 -4.32
C LEU A 114 14.42 1.30 -4.84
N HIS A 115 14.98 1.02 -6.02
CA HIS A 115 15.10 -0.34 -6.52
C HIS A 115 15.98 -1.20 -5.62
N GLY A 116 17.13 -0.68 -5.16
CA GLY A 116 17.99 -1.34 -4.19
C GLY A 116 17.27 -1.70 -2.88
N ILE A 117 16.45 -0.77 -2.36
CA ILE A 117 15.61 -1.02 -1.16
C ILE A 117 14.59 -2.13 -1.43
N SER A 118 14.00 -2.15 -2.63
CA SER A 118 13.04 -3.19 -3.03
C SER A 118 13.70 -4.57 -3.10
N VAL A 119 14.91 -4.66 -3.66
CA VAL A 119 15.71 -5.89 -3.67
C VAL A 119 16.02 -6.35 -2.25
N ALA A 120 16.43 -5.43 -1.37
CA ALA A 120 16.67 -5.74 0.05
C ALA A 120 15.40 -6.29 0.73
N TYR A 121 14.26 -5.65 0.51
CA TYR A 121 12.96 -6.09 1.03
C TYR A 121 12.61 -7.51 0.58
N PHE A 122 12.68 -7.80 -0.72
CA PHE A 122 12.39 -9.14 -1.24
C PHE A 122 13.40 -10.19 -0.78
N SER A 123 14.65 -9.80 -0.49
CA SER A 123 15.66 -10.72 0.04
C SER A 123 15.36 -11.24 1.45
N THR A 124 14.49 -10.55 2.21
CA THR A 124 14.05 -11.00 3.54
C THR A 124 13.22 -12.28 3.49
N ARG A 125 12.60 -12.57 2.34
CA ARG A 125 11.66 -13.69 2.13
C ARG A 125 10.45 -13.68 3.08
N VAL A 126 10.18 -12.54 3.71
CA VAL A 126 8.95 -12.32 4.48
C VAL A 126 7.90 -11.78 3.52
N GLU A 127 6.79 -12.51 3.38
CA GLU A 127 5.69 -12.10 2.53
C GLU A 127 4.82 -11.07 3.26
N PHE A 128 4.50 -9.96 2.59
CA PHE A 128 3.67 -8.88 3.15
C PHE A 128 2.35 -9.38 3.74
N LEU A 129 1.66 -10.27 3.03
CA LEU A 129 0.39 -10.85 3.46
C LEU A 129 0.52 -11.68 4.73
N SER A 130 1.67 -12.33 4.93
CA SER A 130 1.94 -13.09 6.15
C SER A 130 2.02 -12.15 7.35
N GLU A 131 2.64 -10.98 7.20
CA GLU A 131 2.70 -9.99 8.27
C GLU A 131 1.32 -9.40 8.58
N MET A 132 0.50 -9.20 7.55
CA MET A 132 -0.80 -8.56 7.65
C MET A 132 -1.98 -9.49 7.93
N GLN A 133 -1.74 -10.80 8.00
CA GLN A 133 -2.80 -11.80 7.98
C GLN A 133 -3.86 -11.60 9.06
N ASP A 134 -3.42 -11.36 10.29
CA ASP A 134 -4.31 -11.15 11.45
C ASP A 134 -5.10 -9.85 11.32
N PHE A 135 -4.47 -8.81 10.77
CA PHE A 135 -5.12 -7.53 10.49
C PHE A 135 -6.24 -7.70 9.46
N ILE A 136 -5.96 -8.37 8.35
CA ILE A 136 -6.97 -8.56 7.30
C ILE A 136 -8.13 -9.38 7.87
N GLN A 137 -7.85 -10.50 8.55
CA GLN A 137 -8.90 -11.36 9.09
C GLN A 137 -9.85 -10.65 10.06
N ARG A 138 -9.34 -9.79 10.93
CA ARG A 138 -10.18 -9.05 11.89
C ARG A 138 -11.00 -7.94 11.22
N THR A 139 -10.54 -7.40 10.10
CA THR A 139 -11.23 -6.30 9.38
C THR A 139 -12.18 -6.79 8.30
N LEU A 140 -12.07 -8.05 7.85
CA LEU A 140 -12.95 -8.63 6.82
C LEU A 140 -14.45 -8.43 7.12
N GLY A 141 -14.86 -8.56 8.38
CA GLY A 141 -16.25 -8.34 8.79
C GLY A 141 -16.70 -6.90 8.55
N ALA A 142 -15.89 -5.93 8.96
CA ALA A 142 -16.15 -4.49 8.77
C ALA A 142 -16.13 -4.09 7.29
N VAL A 143 -15.19 -4.65 6.51
CA VAL A 143 -15.15 -4.46 5.05
C VAL A 143 -16.43 -4.97 4.41
N HIS A 144 -16.85 -6.19 4.74
CA HIS A 144 -18.06 -6.77 4.18
C HIS A 144 -19.31 -5.96 4.54
N GLU A 145 -19.44 -5.57 5.81
CA GLU A 145 -20.56 -4.75 6.29
C GLU A 145 -20.60 -3.40 5.57
N TRP A 146 -19.46 -2.72 5.42
CA TRP A 146 -19.40 -1.42 4.79
C TRP A 146 -19.65 -1.47 3.28
N VAL A 147 -19.07 -2.45 2.58
CA VAL A 147 -19.25 -2.63 1.14
C VAL A 147 -20.69 -3.01 0.79
N GLN A 148 -21.37 -3.81 1.63
CA GLN A 148 -22.75 -4.23 1.38
C GLN A 148 -23.80 -3.26 1.93
N ALA A 149 -23.43 -2.37 2.85
CA ALA A 149 -24.37 -1.38 3.35
C ALA A 149 -24.85 -0.49 2.20
N PRO A 150 -26.15 -0.13 2.16
CA PRO A 150 -26.65 0.80 1.15
C PRO A 150 -25.92 2.14 1.24
N ALA A 151 -25.65 2.77 0.09
CA ALA A 151 -25.24 4.17 0.02
C ALA A 151 -26.42 5.03 0.48
N ASP A 152 -26.36 5.46 1.74
CA ASP A 152 -27.38 6.18 2.52
C ASP A 152 -28.75 5.49 2.72
N SER A 153 -29.13 5.41 4.00
CA SER A 153 -30.50 5.61 4.49
C SER A 153 -30.60 7.01 5.07
#